data_AF-A0A0A1TKU0-F1
#
_entry.id   AF-A0A0A1TKU0-F1
#
_cell.length_a   1.000
_cell.length_b   1.000
_cell.length_c   1.000
_cell.angle_alpha   90.00
_cell.angle_beta   90.00
_cell.angle_gamma   90.00
#
_symmetry.space_group_name_H-M   'P 1'
#
loop_
_entity.id
_entity.type
_entity.pdbx_description
1 polymer ?
#
loop_
_entity_poly.entity_id
_entity_poly.type
_entity_poly.pdbx_seq_one_letter_code
_entity_poly.pdbx_strand_id
1 'polypeptide(L)'
;MFTQFGYSVRWKVVKLKDWGLAQDRKRLIMIAAAPGEILPIFPPSTHGPGLKHYNTIGEALSMVKQRDPLHNLTTVKWHHPPRRPFDADRLADTITTGGSASYHPSGQRNYTMREYACLQGFPNCHRFLGTKTQIIKQIGNAFAPNTVEVLYRHLMKSLLDSDGISDHAVHVEVVDLEPDVLIVDDDSFYRTTVDGSGNEYVDLEMQRGNQVAMIDLT
;
A
#
# COMPACT_ATOMS: atom_id res chain seq x y z
N MET A 1 -9.67 25.57 5.46
CA MET A 1 -9.52 25.02 4.08
C MET A 1 -8.16 25.44 3.54
N PHE A 2 -7.39 24.57 2.89
CA PHE A 2 -6.00 24.85 2.46
C PHE A 2 -5.78 26.22 1.79
N THR A 3 -6.72 26.63 0.94
CA THR A 3 -6.71 27.93 0.25
C THR A 3 -6.79 29.13 1.19
N GLN A 4 -7.40 29.01 2.36
CA GLN A 4 -7.44 30.07 3.39
C GLN A 4 -6.06 30.32 3.99
N PHE A 5 -5.15 29.35 3.88
CA PHE A 5 -3.77 29.43 4.34
C PHE A 5 -2.78 29.71 3.18
N GLY A 6 -3.30 30.11 2.01
CA GLY A 6 -2.47 30.46 0.84
C GLY A 6 -1.89 29.28 0.06
N TYR A 7 -2.27 28.04 0.38
CA TYR A 7 -1.79 26.88 -0.36
C TYR A 7 -2.38 26.83 -1.78
N SER A 8 -1.53 26.48 -2.73
CA SER A 8 -1.96 26.08 -4.06
C SER A 8 -2.37 24.62 -4.04
N VAL A 9 -3.51 24.26 -4.63
CA VAL A 9 -4.07 22.89 -4.53
C VAL A 9 -4.45 22.37 -5.91
N ARG A 10 -4.07 21.12 -6.20
CA ARG A 10 -4.51 20.36 -7.38
C ARG A 10 -5.04 19.02 -6.91
N TRP A 11 -6.17 18.57 -7.45
CA TRP A 11 -6.72 17.26 -7.14
C TRP A 11 -7.23 16.55 -8.40
N LYS A 12 -7.23 15.22 -8.35
CA LYS A 12 -7.70 14.36 -9.45
C LYS A 12 -8.18 13.03 -8.90
N VAL A 13 -9.26 12.51 -9.47
CA VAL A 13 -9.63 11.10 -9.29
C VAL A 13 -8.79 10.27 -10.26
N VAL A 14 -7.92 9.42 -9.72
CA VAL A 14 -6.99 8.59 -10.49
C VAL A 14 -7.46 7.14 -10.47
N LYS A 15 -7.41 6.47 -11.63
CA LYS A 15 -7.55 5.02 -11.73
C LYS A 15 -6.17 4.40 -11.53
N LEU A 16 -6.00 3.62 -10.48
CA LEU A 16 -4.70 3.08 -10.11
C LEU A 16 -4.14 2.08 -11.14
N LYS A 17 -5.01 1.46 -11.96
CA LYS A 17 -4.56 0.62 -13.09
C LYS A 17 -3.74 1.38 -14.12
N ASP A 18 -3.98 2.68 -14.30
CA ASP A 18 -3.23 3.51 -15.23
C ASP A 18 -1.77 3.72 -14.74
N TRP A 19 -1.50 3.39 -13.47
CA TRP A 19 -0.19 3.38 -12.84
C TRP A 19 0.31 1.97 -12.47
N GLY A 20 -0.30 0.92 -13.02
CA GLY A 20 0.20 -0.47 -12.89
C GLY A 20 -0.44 -1.30 -11.79
N LEU A 21 -1.55 -0.86 -11.18
CA LEU A 21 -2.33 -1.76 -10.32
C LEU A 21 -3.10 -2.78 -11.16
N ALA A 22 -3.12 -4.04 -10.75
CA ALA A 22 -3.89 -5.09 -11.40
C ALA A 22 -5.42 -5.04 -11.11
N GLN A 23 -5.94 -3.87 -10.73
CA GLN A 23 -7.33 -3.66 -10.30
C GLN A 23 -7.88 -2.32 -10.78
N ASP A 24 -9.20 -2.26 -11.04
CA ASP A 24 -9.89 -1.01 -11.40
C ASP A 24 -10.25 -0.13 -10.17
N ARG A 25 -9.26 0.11 -9.32
CA ARG A 25 -9.42 0.89 -8.07
C ARG A 25 -9.23 2.38 -8.35
N LYS A 26 -10.17 3.22 -7.90
CA LYS A 26 -10.09 4.68 -8.03
C LYS A 26 -9.72 5.33 -6.69
N ARG A 27 -8.92 6.39 -6.71
CA ARG A 27 -8.60 7.21 -5.54
C ARG A 27 -8.64 8.69 -5.87
N LEU A 28 -9.20 9.49 -4.98
CA LEU A 28 -9.04 10.94 -5.01
C LEU A 28 -7.67 11.26 -4.43
N ILE A 29 -6.82 11.91 -5.22
CA ILE A 29 -5.52 12.38 -4.78
C ILE A 29 -5.56 13.91 -4.80
N MET A 30 -5.08 14.53 -3.73
CA MET A 30 -4.94 15.96 -3.60
C MET A 30 -3.48 16.27 -3.30
N ILE A 31 -2.91 17.20 -4.04
CA ILE A 31 -1.57 17.73 -3.82
C ILE A 31 -1.74 19.19 -3.44
N ALA A 32 -1.13 19.59 -2.33
CA ALA A 32 -1.12 20.96 -1.86
C ALA A 32 0.34 21.43 -1.73
N ALA A 33 0.63 22.60 -2.27
CA ALA A 33 1.94 23.25 -2.19
C ALA A 33 1.81 24.53 -1.36
N ALA A 34 2.78 24.77 -0.47
CA ALA A 34 2.80 25.94 0.40
C ALA A 34 2.95 27.25 -0.40
N PRO A 35 2.60 28.41 0.16
CA PRO A 35 2.87 29.69 -0.50
C PRO A 35 4.35 29.83 -0.85
N GLY A 36 4.65 30.15 -2.12
CA GLY A 36 6.02 30.24 -2.64
C GLY A 36 6.55 28.97 -3.30
N GLU A 37 5.89 27.82 -3.07
CA GLU A 37 6.26 26.55 -3.69
C GLU A 37 5.56 26.33 -5.04
N ILE A 38 6.24 25.62 -5.93
CA ILE A 38 5.69 25.26 -7.24
C ILE A 38 4.78 24.04 -7.06
N LEU A 39 3.48 24.21 -7.37
CA LEU A 39 2.52 23.11 -7.31
C LEU A 39 2.78 22.10 -8.44
N PRO A 40 3.17 20.85 -8.13
CA PRO A 40 3.47 19.86 -9.17
C PRO A 40 2.22 19.41 -9.91
N ILE A 41 2.44 18.89 -11.12
CA ILE A 41 1.40 18.24 -11.91
C ILE A 41 1.25 16.77 -11.49
N PHE A 42 0.21 16.10 -11.98
CA PHE A 42 0.09 14.66 -11.81
C PHE A 42 0.97 13.93 -12.82
N PRO A 43 1.56 12.77 -12.46
CA PRO A 43 2.31 11.98 -13.42
C PRO A 43 1.40 11.51 -14.56
N PRO A 44 1.97 11.36 -15.78
CA PRO A 44 1.24 10.73 -16.87
C PRO A 44 0.91 9.27 -16.55
N SER A 45 -0.08 8.73 -17.25
CA SER A 45 -0.35 7.29 -17.18
C SER A 45 0.86 6.49 -17.66
N THR A 46 1.15 5.38 -16.98
CA THR A 46 2.23 4.46 -17.37
C THR A 46 1.67 3.23 -18.11
N HIS A 47 0.39 2.93 -17.92
CA HIS A 47 -0.33 1.80 -18.53
C HIS A 47 -1.60 2.30 -19.23
N GLY A 48 -1.98 1.64 -20.33
CA GLY A 48 -3.14 2.00 -21.15
C GLY A 48 -2.90 1.86 -22.65
N PRO A 49 -3.86 2.26 -23.49
CA PRO A 49 -3.72 2.21 -24.96
C PRO A 49 -2.50 3.02 -25.43
N GLY A 50 -1.59 2.38 -26.18
CA GLY A 50 -0.35 3.01 -26.65
C GLY A 50 0.75 3.13 -25.59
N LEU A 51 0.54 2.57 -24.39
CA LEU A 51 1.50 2.49 -23.30
C LEU A 51 1.74 1.01 -22.93
N LYS A 52 2.26 0.73 -21.73
CA LYS A 52 2.30 -0.65 -21.21
C LYS A 52 0.89 -1.22 -21.10
N HIS A 53 0.72 -2.50 -21.41
CA HIS A 53 -0.56 -3.17 -21.21
C HIS A 53 -0.92 -3.16 -19.73
N TYR A 54 -2.22 -3.25 -19.41
CA TYR A 54 -2.63 -3.29 -18.01
C TYR A 54 -2.16 -4.58 -17.33
N ASN A 55 -1.61 -4.46 -16.12
CA ASN A 55 -1.25 -5.62 -15.32
C ASN A 55 -2.48 -6.46 -15.02
N THR A 56 -2.36 -7.76 -15.24
CA THR A 56 -3.48 -8.70 -15.09
C THR A 56 -3.43 -9.44 -13.75
N ILE A 57 -4.52 -10.12 -13.40
CA ILE A 57 -4.55 -11.04 -12.26
C ILE A 57 -3.45 -12.08 -12.41
N GLY A 58 -3.32 -12.68 -13.60
CA GLY A 58 -2.31 -13.70 -13.87
C GLY A 58 -0.89 -13.21 -13.59
N GLU A 59 -0.55 -12.02 -14.07
CA GLU A 59 0.77 -11.42 -13.86
C GLU A 59 1.02 -11.09 -12.39
N ALA A 60 0.05 -10.49 -11.69
CA ALA A 60 0.17 -10.20 -10.27
C ALA A 60 0.33 -11.47 -9.42
N LEU A 61 -0.40 -12.53 -9.75
CA LEU A 61 -0.31 -13.83 -9.05
C LEU A 61 0.98 -14.59 -9.38
N SER A 62 1.55 -14.39 -10.58
CA SER A 62 2.80 -15.04 -10.98
C SER A 62 3.99 -14.65 -10.10
N MET A 63 3.89 -13.52 -9.39
CA MET A 63 4.90 -13.07 -8.43
C MET A 63 4.92 -13.92 -7.17
N VAL A 64 3.83 -14.62 -6.83
CA VAL A 64 3.69 -15.36 -5.59
C VAL A 64 4.38 -16.72 -5.69
N LYS A 65 5.30 -16.98 -4.77
CA LYS A 65 5.99 -18.27 -4.65
C LYS A 65 5.36 -19.12 -3.56
N GLN A 66 5.44 -20.44 -3.72
CA GLN A 66 4.86 -21.40 -2.77
C GLN A 66 5.39 -21.25 -1.33
N ARG A 67 6.64 -20.78 -1.18
CA ARG A 67 7.30 -20.59 0.12
C ARG A 67 7.10 -19.19 0.70
N ASP A 68 6.34 -18.31 0.04
CA ASP A 68 6.15 -16.96 0.53
C ASP A 68 5.32 -16.94 1.83
N PRO A 69 5.63 -16.03 2.77
CA PRO A 69 4.80 -15.81 3.94
C PRO A 69 3.35 -15.53 3.52
N LEU A 70 2.40 -16.01 4.32
CA LEU A 70 0.96 -15.83 4.09
C LEU A 70 0.40 -16.49 2.82
N HIS A 71 1.18 -17.32 2.13
CA HIS A 71 0.73 -18.17 1.03
C HIS A 71 0.57 -19.62 1.51
N ASN A 72 -0.52 -19.91 2.24
CA ASN A 72 -0.80 -21.27 2.73
C ASN A 72 -2.16 -21.80 2.23
N LEU A 73 -2.09 -22.74 1.28
CA LEU A 73 -3.25 -23.38 0.65
C LEU A 73 -4.05 -24.32 1.55
N THR A 74 -3.53 -24.72 2.72
CA THR A 74 -4.31 -25.53 3.67
C THR A 74 -5.31 -24.68 4.45
N THR A 75 -5.06 -23.37 4.55
CA THR A 75 -5.86 -22.44 5.35
C THR A 75 -6.90 -21.66 4.54
N VAL A 76 -6.90 -21.82 3.22
CA VAL A 76 -7.86 -21.15 2.33
C VAL A 76 -9.19 -21.89 2.30
N LYS A 77 -10.26 -21.13 2.02
CA LYS A 77 -11.59 -21.69 1.78
C LYS A 77 -11.64 -22.32 0.40
N TRP A 78 -11.86 -23.64 0.36
CA TRP A 78 -12.13 -24.40 -0.86
C TRP A 78 -13.62 -24.44 -1.18
N HIS A 79 -13.99 -24.42 -2.46
CA HIS A 79 -15.36 -24.39 -2.94
C HIS A 79 -15.84 -25.78 -3.34
N HIS A 80 -16.98 -26.19 -2.78
CA HIS A 80 -17.65 -27.46 -3.10
C HIS A 80 -19.16 -27.18 -3.25
N PRO A 81 -19.72 -27.21 -4.48
CA PRO A 81 -19.01 -27.44 -5.74
C PRO A 81 -18.05 -26.29 -6.11
N PRO A 82 -17.04 -26.52 -6.98
CA PRO A 82 -16.18 -25.47 -7.51
C PRO A 82 -16.99 -24.37 -8.21
N ARG A 83 -16.49 -23.13 -8.16
CA ARG A 83 -17.03 -22.02 -8.94
C ARG A 83 -16.55 -22.13 -10.39
N ARG A 84 -17.23 -21.43 -11.30
CA ARG A 84 -16.83 -21.35 -12.72
C ARG A 84 -15.42 -20.75 -12.81
N PRO A 85 -14.43 -21.45 -13.40
CA PRO A 85 -13.13 -20.86 -13.69
C PRO A 85 -13.27 -19.65 -14.61
N PHE A 86 -12.37 -18.68 -14.48
CA PHE A 86 -12.36 -17.49 -15.32
C PHE A 86 -10.94 -17.16 -15.78
N ASP A 87 -10.85 -16.39 -16.86
CA ASP A 87 -9.57 -15.99 -17.45
C ASP A 87 -8.79 -15.05 -16.52
N ALA A 88 -7.51 -15.35 -16.31
CA ALA A 88 -6.62 -14.54 -15.48
C ALA A 88 -6.07 -13.30 -16.22
N ASP A 89 -6.21 -13.22 -17.55
CA ASP A 89 -5.82 -12.09 -18.38
C ASP A 89 -6.84 -10.93 -18.32
N ARG A 90 -7.24 -10.57 -17.10
CA ARG A 90 -8.14 -9.45 -16.81
C ARG A 90 -7.73 -8.74 -15.53
N LEU A 91 -8.30 -7.57 -15.29
CA LEU A 91 -8.18 -6.87 -14.01
C LEU A 91 -8.97 -7.58 -12.91
N ALA A 92 -8.43 -7.54 -11.70
CA ALA A 92 -9.14 -7.93 -10.49
C ALA A 92 -10.18 -6.89 -10.09
N ASP A 93 -11.23 -7.39 -9.45
CA ASP A 93 -12.18 -6.54 -8.73
C ASP A 93 -11.47 -5.87 -7.54
N THR A 94 -12.04 -4.77 -7.05
CA THR A 94 -11.46 -4.04 -5.92
C THR A 94 -11.49 -4.91 -4.66
N ILE A 95 -10.31 -5.13 -4.07
CA ILE A 95 -10.17 -5.83 -2.79
C ILE A 95 -10.70 -4.91 -1.67
N THR A 96 -11.58 -5.46 -0.84
CA THR A 96 -12.22 -4.78 0.29
C THR A 96 -11.96 -5.54 1.60
N THR A 97 -12.15 -4.86 2.73
CA THR A 97 -11.86 -5.37 4.08
C THR A 97 -12.84 -6.43 4.57
N GLY A 98 -14.03 -6.55 3.96
CA GLY A 98 -15.04 -7.56 4.29
C GLY A 98 -14.77 -8.96 3.73
N GLY A 99 -13.64 -9.14 3.05
CA GLY A 99 -13.35 -10.32 2.23
C GLY A 99 -14.08 -10.20 0.91
N SER A 100 -13.35 -9.96 -0.18
CA SER A 100 -13.99 -9.87 -1.49
C SER A 100 -14.59 -11.23 -1.85
N ALA A 101 -15.71 -11.22 -2.59
CA ALA A 101 -16.30 -12.43 -3.18
C ALA A 101 -15.38 -13.06 -4.27
N SER A 102 -14.17 -12.52 -4.45
CA SER A 102 -13.22 -12.95 -5.43
C SER A 102 -12.58 -14.27 -5.01
N TYR A 103 -12.34 -15.11 -6.00
CA TYR A 103 -11.76 -16.43 -5.85
C TYR A 103 -10.66 -16.59 -6.88
N HIS A 104 -9.76 -17.53 -6.63
CA HIS A 104 -8.64 -17.83 -7.52
C HIS A 104 -9.15 -18.18 -8.93
N PRO A 105 -8.49 -17.75 -10.03
CA PRO A 105 -8.96 -17.96 -11.42
C PRO A 105 -9.38 -19.40 -11.74
N SER A 106 -8.76 -20.38 -11.07
CA SER A 106 -9.14 -21.80 -11.13
C SER A 106 -10.58 -22.15 -10.72
N GLY A 107 -11.30 -21.27 -10.01
CA GLY A 107 -12.65 -21.57 -9.48
C GLY A 107 -12.69 -22.40 -8.19
N GLN A 108 -11.57 -22.98 -7.76
CA GLN A 108 -11.57 -24.01 -6.71
C GLN A 108 -11.47 -23.46 -5.29
N ARG A 109 -10.91 -22.27 -5.09
CA ARG A 109 -10.61 -21.72 -3.77
C ARG A 109 -10.60 -20.20 -3.75
N ASN A 110 -10.66 -19.62 -2.57
CA ASN A 110 -10.34 -18.21 -2.34
C ASN A 110 -8.83 -17.94 -2.51
N TYR A 111 -8.49 -16.65 -2.68
CA TYR A 111 -7.10 -16.20 -2.63
C TYR A 111 -6.47 -16.40 -1.25
N THR A 112 -5.17 -16.62 -1.21
CA THR A 112 -4.37 -16.50 0.01
C THR A 112 -4.18 -15.01 0.36
N MET A 113 -3.81 -14.72 1.60
CA MET A 113 -3.48 -13.35 2.01
C MET A 113 -2.29 -12.78 1.22
N ARG A 114 -1.32 -13.64 0.84
CA ARG A 114 -0.22 -13.20 -0.02
C ARG A 114 -0.69 -12.77 -1.40
N GLU A 115 -1.58 -13.57 -2.02
CA GLU A 115 -2.17 -13.26 -3.33
C GLU A 115 -2.98 -11.96 -3.29
N TYR A 116 -3.78 -11.74 -2.23
CA TYR A 116 -4.47 -10.46 -2.03
C TYR A 116 -3.53 -9.27 -1.98
N ALA A 117 -2.41 -9.39 -1.26
CA ALA A 117 -1.43 -8.31 -1.18
C ALA A 117 -0.77 -8.01 -2.53
N CYS A 118 -0.42 -9.04 -3.31
CA CYS A 118 0.16 -8.85 -4.64
C CYS A 118 -0.84 -8.17 -5.60
N LEU A 119 -2.12 -8.56 -5.55
CA LEU A 119 -3.18 -7.88 -6.31
C LEU A 119 -3.37 -6.42 -5.87
N GLN A 120 -3.14 -6.11 -4.59
CA GLN A 120 -3.13 -4.76 -4.04
C GLN A 120 -1.81 -4.01 -4.32
N GLY A 121 -0.85 -4.61 -5.02
CA GLY A 121 0.40 -3.97 -5.43
C GLY A 121 1.48 -3.92 -4.34
N PHE A 122 1.38 -4.73 -3.30
CA PHE A 122 2.45 -4.89 -2.32
C PHE A 122 3.60 -5.73 -2.89
N PRO A 123 4.87 -5.37 -2.60
CA PRO A 123 6.01 -6.19 -2.98
C PRO A 123 6.07 -7.47 -2.13
N ASN A 124 6.68 -8.52 -2.67
CA ASN A 124 6.80 -9.81 -1.99
C ASN A 124 7.55 -9.74 -0.65
N CYS A 125 8.48 -8.80 -0.51
CA CYS A 125 9.26 -8.58 0.71
C CYS A 125 8.46 -7.93 1.85
N HIS A 126 7.27 -7.35 1.58
CA HIS A 126 6.50 -6.66 2.61
C HIS A 126 5.96 -7.65 3.65
N ARG A 127 6.27 -7.37 4.91
CA ARG A 127 5.86 -8.16 6.08
C ARG A 127 4.63 -7.55 6.72
N PHE A 128 3.61 -8.37 6.93
CA PHE A 128 2.38 -7.96 7.60
C PHE A 128 2.40 -8.48 9.05
N LEU A 129 1.95 -7.65 9.98
CA LEU A 129 1.85 -8.01 11.40
C LEU A 129 0.39 -8.10 11.86
N GLY A 130 0.16 -8.95 12.87
CA GLY A 130 -1.13 -9.15 13.50
C GLY A 130 -1.89 -10.39 13.04
N THR A 131 -3.15 -10.46 13.46
CA THR A 131 -4.06 -11.55 13.14
C THR A 131 -4.48 -11.53 11.66
N LYS A 132 -4.99 -12.65 11.14
CA LYS A 132 -5.49 -12.74 9.75
C LYS A 132 -6.48 -11.62 9.40
N THR A 133 -7.36 -11.26 10.33
CA THR A 133 -8.35 -10.19 10.15
C THR A 133 -7.68 -8.81 10.05
N GLN A 134 -6.70 -8.52 10.92
CA GLN A 134 -5.95 -7.27 10.87
C GLN A 134 -5.15 -7.15 9.57
N ILE A 135 -4.51 -8.24 9.13
CA ILE A 135 -3.75 -8.27 7.88
C ILE A 135 -4.67 -8.00 6.66
N ILE A 136 -5.85 -8.62 6.60
CA ILE A 136 -6.82 -8.36 5.52
C ILE A 136 -7.27 -6.89 5.52
N LYS A 137 -7.45 -6.27 6.70
CA LYS A 137 -7.76 -4.84 6.80
C LYS A 137 -6.62 -3.98 6.27
N GLN A 138 -5.38 -4.24 6.68
CA GLN A 138 -4.18 -3.53 6.20
C GLN A 138 -4.10 -3.60 4.66
N ILE A 139 -4.25 -4.79 4.08
CA ILE A 139 -4.24 -4.97 2.62
C ILE A 139 -5.41 -4.19 1.98
N GLY A 140 -6.65 -4.38 2.46
CA GLY A 140 -7.84 -3.78 1.85
C GLY A 140 -7.88 -2.25 1.91
N ASN A 141 -7.36 -1.66 3.00
CA ASN A 141 -7.36 -0.21 3.23
C ASN A 141 -6.19 0.50 2.54
N ALA A 142 -5.07 -0.18 2.34
CA ALA A 142 -3.86 0.43 1.79
C ALA A 142 -4.11 1.16 0.46
N PHE A 143 -3.35 2.23 0.27
CA PHE A 143 -3.05 2.77 -1.05
C PHE A 143 -2.00 1.88 -1.69
N ALA A 144 -2.27 1.36 -2.90
CA ALA A 144 -1.43 0.37 -3.56
C ALA A 144 0.05 0.86 -3.71
N PRO A 145 1.03 0.22 -3.03
CA PRO A 145 2.40 0.73 -2.95
C PRO A 145 3.07 0.96 -4.31
N ASN A 146 2.89 0.03 -5.25
CA ASN A 146 3.44 0.17 -6.61
C ASN A 146 2.93 1.44 -7.34
N THR A 147 1.69 1.88 -7.09
CA THR A 147 1.15 3.11 -7.68
C THR A 147 1.56 4.36 -6.91
N VAL A 148 1.75 4.23 -5.60
CA VAL A 148 2.31 5.30 -4.75
C VAL A 148 3.73 5.60 -5.20
N GLU A 149 4.53 4.58 -5.52
CA GLU A 149 5.89 4.75 -6.02
C GLU A 149 5.94 5.63 -7.29
N VAL A 150 5.04 5.41 -8.25
CA VAL A 150 4.94 6.23 -9.47
C VAL A 150 4.65 7.69 -9.12
N LEU A 151 3.71 7.94 -8.19
CA LEU A 151 3.38 9.28 -7.74
C LEU A 151 4.56 9.94 -7.04
N TYR A 152 5.17 9.26 -6.07
CA TYR A 152 6.25 9.83 -5.25
C TYR A 152 7.51 10.10 -6.07
N ARG A 153 7.90 9.19 -6.98
CA ARG A 153 9.03 9.45 -7.90
C ARG A 153 8.79 10.71 -8.75
N HIS A 154 7.56 10.93 -9.21
CA HIS A 154 7.21 12.12 -9.98
C HIS A 154 7.24 13.41 -9.13
N LEU A 155 6.73 13.34 -7.89
CA LEU A 155 6.77 14.48 -6.97
C LEU A 155 8.20 14.81 -6.56
N MET A 156 9.00 13.80 -6.23
CA MET A 156 10.42 13.96 -5.91
C MET A 156 11.16 14.62 -7.07
N LYS A 157 10.96 14.16 -8.30
CA LYS A 157 11.55 14.81 -9.48
C LYS A 157 11.12 16.27 -9.59
N SER A 158 9.83 16.57 -9.42
CA SER A 158 9.31 17.93 -9.51
C SER A 158 9.92 18.86 -8.44
N LEU A 159 10.16 18.35 -7.23
CA LEU A 159 10.82 19.08 -6.16
C LEU A 159 12.28 19.34 -6.48
N LEU A 160 13.03 18.31 -6.90
CA LEU A 160 14.44 18.44 -7.29
C LEU A 160 14.63 19.43 -8.44
N ASP A 161 13.75 19.37 -9.45
CA ASP A 161 13.75 20.31 -10.58
C ASP A 161 13.48 21.75 -10.10
N SER A 162 12.59 21.94 -9.13
CA SER A 162 12.26 23.25 -8.54
C SER A 162 13.44 23.82 -7.74
N ASP A 163 14.20 22.96 -7.06
CA ASP A 163 15.40 23.32 -6.31
C ASP A 163 16.64 23.51 -7.20
N GLY A 164 16.54 23.25 -8.51
CA GLY A 164 17.65 23.32 -9.45
C GLY A 164 18.69 22.22 -9.26
N ILE A 165 18.32 21.10 -8.63
CA ILE A 165 19.21 19.96 -8.38
C ILE A 165 19.15 19.01 -9.58
N SER A 166 20.25 18.88 -10.32
CA SER A 166 20.34 17.96 -11.48
C SER A 166 20.39 16.49 -11.07
N ASP A 167 19.81 15.60 -11.88
CA ASP A 167 19.75 14.12 -11.70
C ASP A 167 21.12 13.47 -11.38
N HIS A 168 22.25 14.09 -11.73
CA HIS A 168 23.60 13.56 -11.49
C HIS A 168 24.12 13.80 -10.05
N ALA A 169 23.49 14.69 -9.29
CA ALA A 169 23.90 14.99 -7.91
C ALA A 169 23.22 14.08 -6.88
N VAL A 170 22.15 13.37 -7.28
CA VAL A 170 21.36 12.53 -6.37
C VAL A 170 21.72 11.07 -6.63
N HIS A 171 22.75 10.58 -5.95
CA HIS A 171 22.81 9.15 -5.65
C HIS A 171 21.65 8.87 -4.69
N VAL A 172 20.51 8.45 -5.25
CA VAL A 172 19.51 7.74 -4.44
C VAL A 172 20.16 6.41 -4.09
N GLU A 173 20.95 6.39 -3.02
CA GLU A 173 21.06 5.16 -2.26
C GLU A 173 19.63 4.81 -1.89
N VAL A 174 19.09 3.79 -2.57
CA VAL A 174 18.04 3.00 -1.97
C VAL A 174 18.73 2.41 -0.75
N VAL A 175 18.70 3.17 0.35
CA VAL A 175 18.90 2.59 1.66
C VAL A 175 17.88 1.48 1.64
N ASP A 176 18.35 0.23 1.73
CA ASP A 176 17.49 -0.88 2.12
C ASP A 176 16.92 -0.43 3.46
N LEU A 177 15.79 0.29 3.41
CA LEU A 177 15.00 0.60 4.58
C LEU A 177 14.84 -0.77 5.20
N GLU A 178 15.38 -0.94 6.41
CA GLU A 178 15.10 -2.16 7.16
C GLU A 178 13.59 -2.42 7.02
N PRO A 179 13.19 -3.66 6.72
CA PRO A 179 11.91 -4.00 6.05
C PRO A 179 10.63 -3.65 6.84
N ASP A 180 10.74 -2.83 7.86
CA ASP A 180 9.72 -2.49 8.83
C ASP A 180 9.02 -1.17 8.46
N VAL A 181 8.57 -1.04 7.21
CA VAL A 181 7.47 -0.09 6.92
C VAL A 181 6.19 -0.73 7.45
N LEU A 182 5.94 -0.49 8.74
CA LEU A 182 4.74 -0.94 9.46
C LEU A 182 3.59 0.02 9.13
N ILE A 183 2.58 -0.48 8.42
CA ILE A 183 1.30 0.21 8.34
C ILE A 183 0.53 -0.10 9.62
N VAL A 184 0.67 0.77 10.61
CA VAL A 184 -0.14 0.75 11.83
C VAL A 184 -1.52 1.31 11.48
N ASP A 185 -2.56 0.52 11.71
CA ASP A 185 -3.96 0.98 11.61
C ASP A 185 -4.22 1.87 12.83
N ASP A 186 -4.68 3.10 12.62
CA ASP A 186 -4.92 4.15 13.65
C ASP A 186 -5.95 3.73 14.72
N ASP A 187 -6.64 2.60 14.51
CA ASP A 187 -7.59 2.01 15.45
C ASP A 187 -6.94 1.29 16.65
N SER A 188 -5.60 1.25 16.76
CA SER A 188 -4.96 0.84 18.02
C SER A 188 -4.99 2.01 19.02
N PHE A 189 -5.93 1.96 19.97
CA PHE A 189 -5.99 2.86 21.12
C PHE A 189 -4.61 2.96 21.80
N TYR A 190 -3.91 4.07 21.63
CA TYR A 190 -2.81 4.44 22.50
C TYR A 190 -3.40 5.03 23.78
N ARG A 191 -2.94 4.57 24.94
CA ARG A 191 -3.29 5.17 26.22
C ARG A 191 -2.09 5.99 26.67
N THR A 192 -2.22 7.32 26.64
CA THR A 192 -1.23 8.22 27.23
C THR A 192 -1.46 8.23 28.73
N THR A 193 -0.45 7.82 29.51
CA THR A 193 -0.46 7.94 30.96
C THR A 193 0.53 9.03 31.37
N VAL A 194 0.12 9.91 32.28
CA VAL A 194 0.95 11.00 32.81
C VAL A 194 1.29 10.67 34.25
N ASP A 195 2.57 10.64 34.58
CA ASP A 195 2.99 10.41 35.97
C ASP A 195 2.88 11.70 36.82
N GLY A 196 3.02 11.54 38.14
CA GLY A 196 2.95 12.65 39.11
C GLY A 196 4.07 13.69 38.98
N SER A 197 5.03 13.51 38.07
CA SER A 197 6.09 14.45 37.71
C SER A 197 5.87 15.14 36.35
N GLY A 198 4.77 14.85 35.66
CA GLY A 198 4.38 15.52 34.42
C GLY A 198 4.98 14.93 33.14
N ASN A 199 5.61 13.75 33.21
CA ASN A 199 6.09 13.04 32.02
C ASN A 199 4.98 12.20 31.40
N GLU A 200 4.81 12.33 30.08
CA GLU A 200 3.85 11.55 29.29
C GLU A 200 4.51 10.25 28.78
N TYR A 201 3.87 9.11 29.04
CA TYR A 201 4.28 7.80 28.54
C TYR A 201 3.20 7.23 27.60
N VAL A 202 3.66 6.52 26.57
CA VAL A 202 2.80 5.82 25.61
C VAL A 202 2.84 4.33 25.94
N ASP A 203 1.77 3.81 26.53
CA ASP A 203 1.66 2.38 26.84
C ASP A 203 1.29 1.58 25.59
N LEU A 204 2.27 0.85 25.04
CA LEU A 204 2.04 -0.20 24.04
C LEU A 204 1.64 -1.49 24.78
N GLU A 205 0.35 -1.76 24.91
CA GLU A 205 -0.14 -3.03 25.47
C GLU A 205 0.18 -4.21 24.52
N MET A 206 1.39 -4.74 24.60
CA MET A 206 1.71 -6.07 24.09
C MET A 206 1.15 -7.11 25.05
N GLN A 207 0.04 -7.77 24.68
CA GLN A 207 -0.39 -8.95 25.42
C GLN A 207 0.62 -10.11 25.24
N ARG A 208 1.47 -10.22 26.25
CA ARG A 208 2.27 -11.35 26.75
C ARG A 208 3.33 -11.96 25.83
N GLY A 209 4.58 -11.68 26.20
CA GLY A 209 5.75 -12.49 25.87
C GLY A 209 7.09 -11.78 26.10
N ASN A 210 7.36 -11.34 27.33
CA ASN A 210 8.66 -10.87 27.87
C ASN A 210 9.76 -10.38 26.91
N GLN A 211 9.81 -9.06 26.69
CA GLN A 211 11.02 -8.23 26.80
C GLN A 211 10.61 -6.74 26.66
N VAL A 212 10.88 -5.94 27.68
CA VAL A 212 10.64 -4.49 27.67
C VAL A 212 11.86 -3.82 27.03
N ALA A 213 11.69 -3.15 25.90
CA ALA A 213 12.70 -2.25 25.35
C ALA A 213 12.38 -0.84 25.84
N MET A 214 13.20 -0.33 26.76
CA MET A 214 13.17 1.06 27.22
C MET A 214 13.91 1.91 26.18
N ILE A 215 13.27 2.93 25.63
CA ILE A 215 13.95 3.97 24.85
C ILE A 215 13.79 5.27 25.63
N ASP A 216 14.91 5.74 26.17
CA ASP A 216 15.02 7.02 26.86
C ASP A 216 15.20 8.12 25.81
N LEU A 217 14.29 9.11 25.80
CA LEU A 217 14.39 10.27 24.93
C LEU A 217 14.80 11.47 25.80
N THR A 218 16.07 11.87 25.65
CA THR A 218 16.62 13.10 26.23
C THR A 218 16.27 14.31 25.38
#